data_AF-A0AAU8C984-F1
#
_entry.id   AF-A0AAU8C984-F1
#
_cell.length_a   1.000
_cell.length_b   1.000
_cell.length_c   1.000
_cell.angle_alpha   90.00
_cell.angle_beta   90.00
_cell.angle_gamma   90.00
#
_symmetry.space_group_name_H-M   'P 1'
#
loop_
_entity.id
_entity.type
_entity.pdbx_description
1 polymer ?
#
loop_
_entity_poly.entity_id
_entity_poly.type
_entity_poly.pdbx_seq_one_letter_code
_entity_poly.pdbx_strand_id
1 'polypeptide(L)'
;MGITETLGNALAGRAYQLIGVVFGLAAIAHFGLWAQAPDHALDAAVATGDVSTALPEVVAYAQGHPAYVLAFVAGAVLLVRQP
;
A
#
# COMPACT_ATOMS: atom_id res chain seq x y z
N MET A 1 11.39 -22.03 -25.49
CA MET A 1 10.83 -21.74 -24.16
C MET A 1 9.68 -20.78 -24.34
N GLY A 2 8.49 -21.14 -23.85
CA GLY A 2 7.30 -20.29 -23.96
C GLY A 2 7.37 -19.09 -23.02
N ILE A 3 6.74 -17.97 -23.40
CA ILE A 3 6.69 -16.75 -22.58
C ILE A 3 6.17 -17.04 -21.16
N THR A 4 5.15 -17.91 -21.04
CA THR A 4 4.56 -18.35 -19.77
C THR A 4 5.54 -19.12 -18.87
N GLU A 5 6.42 -19.92 -19.46
CA GLU A 5 7.45 -20.70 -18.75
C GLU A 5 8.56 -19.80 -18.21
N THR A 6 9.00 -18.84 -19.04
CA THR A 6 9.96 -17.81 -18.64
C THR A 6 9.40 -16.89 -17.56
N LEU A 7 8.13 -16.47 -17.69
CA LEU A 7 7.44 -15.68 -16.67
C LEU A 7 7.30 -16.47 -15.36
N GLY A 8 6.87 -17.73 -15.44
CA GLY A 8 6.70 -18.61 -14.29
C GLY A 8 8.01 -18.79 -13.52
N ASN A 9 9.12 -19.03 -14.22
CA ASN A 9 10.44 -19.15 -13.58
C ASN A 9 10.95 -17.82 -12.99
N ALA A 10 10.72 -16.70 -13.68
CA ALA A 10 11.09 -15.38 -13.17
C ALA A 10 10.28 -14.99 -11.91
N LEU A 11 9.01 -15.41 -11.84
CA LEU A 11 8.12 -15.21 -10.70
C LEU A 11 8.45 -16.16 -9.54
N ALA A 12 8.81 -17.41 -9.83
CA ALA A 12 9.21 -18.38 -8.82
C ALA A 12 10.44 -17.92 -8.02
N GLY A 13 11.41 -17.29 -8.68
CA GLY A 13 12.56 -16.67 -8.02
C GLY A 13 12.25 -15.38 -7.24
N ARG A 14 11.02 -14.87 -7.31
CA ARG A 14 10.60 -13.58 -6.73
C ARG A 14 9.30 -13.68 -5.92
N ALA A 15 8.99 -14.86 -5.38
CA ALA A 15 7.75 -15.11 -4.68
C ALA A 15 7.49 -14.11 -3.54
N TYR A 16 8.53 -13.76 -2.77
CA TYR A 16 8.40 -12.76 -1.70
C TYR A 16 8.08 -11.36 -2.24
N GLN A 17 8.72 -10.93 -3.32
CA GLN A 17 8.44 -9.62 -3.92
C GLN A 17 7.01 -9.57 -4.47
N LEU A 18 6.49 -10.67 -5.03
CA LEU A 18 5.09 -10.73 -5.48
C LEU A 18 4.09 -10.61 -4.33
N ILE A 19 4.33 -11.34 -3.23
CA ILE A 19 3.55 -11.18 -2.01
C ILE A 19 3.64 -9.73 -1.51
N GLY A 20 4.83 -9.14 -1.58
CA GLY A 20 5.07 -7.75 -1.22
C GLY A 20 4.24 -6.76 -2.03
N VAL A 21 4.18 -6.93 -3.36
CA VAL A 21 3.34 -6.14 -4.26
C VAL A 21 1.87 -6.30 -3.90
N VAL A 22 1.39 -7.52 -3.65
CA VAL A 22 -0.02 -7.77 -3.32
C VAL A 22 -0.42 -7.04 -2.03
N PHE A 23 0.40 -7.14 -0.98
CA PHE A 23 0.13 -6.42 0.27
C PHE A 23 0.21 -4.90 0.11
N GLY A 24 1.20 -4.40 -0.63
CA GLY A 24 1.34 -2.97 -0.91
C GLY A 24 0.15 -2.42 -1.67
N LEU A 25 -0.29 -3.10 -2.74
CA LEU A 25 -1.46 -2.71 -3.53
C LEU A 25 -2.75 -2.74 -2.72
N ALA A 26 -2.97 -3.78 -1.91
CA ALA A 26 -4.15 -3.88 -1.07
C ALA A 26 -4.21 -2.73 -0.04
N ALA A 27 -3.07 -2.38 0.58
CA ALA A 27 -2.99 -1.29 1.52
C ALA A 27 -3.22 0.09 0.86
N ILE A 28 -2.61 0.33 -0.30
CA ILE A 28 -2.78 1.59 -1.05
C ILE A 28 -4.23 1.73 -1.54
N ALA A 29 -4.81 0.66 -2.09
CA ALA A 29 -6.19 0.67 -2.57
C ALA A 29 -7.17 0.97 -1.44
N HIS A 30 -7.00 0.31 -0.28
CA HIS A 30 -7.84 0.57 0.89
C HIS A 30 -7.70 2.01 1.37
N PHE A 31 -6.47 2.51 1.51
CA PHE A 31 -6.22 3.90 1.93
C PHE A 31 -6.84 4.91 0.95
N GLY A 32 -6.69 4.69 -0.36
CA GLY A 32 -7.26 5.56 -1.38
C GLY A 32 -8.79 5.61 -1.33
N LEU A 33 -9.45 4.45 -1.17
CA LEU A 33 -10.90 4.39 -1.03
C LEU A 33 -11.38 5.06 0.26
N TRP A 34 -10.66 4.85 1.37
CA TRP A 34 -10.95 5.49 2.64
C TRP A 34 -10.81 7.02 2.53
N ALA A 35 -9.72 7.52 1.93
CA ALA A 35 -9.44 8.95 1.80
C ALA A 35 -10.45 9.70 0.92
N GLN A 36 -11.14 9.00 0.02
CA GLN A 36 -12.18 9.54 -0.85
C GLN A 36 -13.59 9.48 -0.25
N ALA A 37 -13.76 8.88 0.93
CA ALA A 37 -15.09 8.78 1.54
C ALA A 37 -15.56 10.17 2.04
N PRO A 38 -16.87 10.46 2.00
CA PRO A 38 -17.41 11.80 2.24
C PRO A 38 -17.16 12.36 3.65
N ASP A 39 -16.86 11.49 4.60
CA ASP A 39 -16.60 11.79 6.01
C ASP A 39 -15.14 12.14 6.32
N HIS A 40 -14.26 12.11 5.31
CA HIS A 40 -12.84 12.43 5.45
C HIS A 40 -12.45 13.71 4.71
N ALA A 41 -11.60 14.52 5.34
CA ALA A 41 -11.10 15.77 4.78
C ALA A 41 -9.73 15.62 4.10
N LEU A 42 -9.15 14.42 4.11
CA LEU A 42 -7.74 14.22 3.73
C LEU A 42 -7.43 14.66 2.30
N ASP A 43 -8.22 14.26 1.30
CA ASP A 43 -7.96 14.57 -0.10
C ASP A 43 -7.97 16.09 -0.37
N ALA A 44 -8.96 16.78 0.21
CA ALA A 44 -9.06 18.23 0.14
C ALA A 44 -7.90 18.94 0.86
N ALA A 45 -7.52 18.46 2.05
CA ALA A 45 -6.42 19.02 2.82
C ALA A 45 -5.06 18.84 2.11
N VAL A 46 -4.83 17.69 1.47
CA VAL A 46 -3.63 17.45 0.66
C VAL A 46 -3.61 18.38 -0.56
N ALA A 47 -4.75 18.55 -1.24
CA ALA A 47 -4.86 19.41 -2.43
C ALA A 47 -4.58 20.90 -2.13
N THR A 48 -4.91 21.37 -0.92
CA THR A 48 -4.65 22.76 -0.49
C THR A 48 -3.33 22.94 0.26
N GLY A 49 -2.61 21.86 0.55
CA GLY A 49 -1.38 21.88 1.35
C GLY A 49 -1.62 22.12 2.84
N ASP A 50 -2.84 21.90 3.35
CA ASP A 50 -3.18 22.03 4.76
C ASP A 50 -2.69 20.82 5.56
N VAL A 51 -1.42 20.89 5.97
CA VAL A 51 -0.79 19.86 6.82
C VAL A 51 -1.48 19.72 8.18
N SER A 52 -2.06 20.81 8.70
CA SER A 52 -2.68 20.81 10.02
C SER A 52 -3.96 19.97 10.08
N THR A 53 -4.67 19.87 8.95
CA THR A 53 -5.83 18.99 8.76
C THR A 53 -5.41 17.61 8.25
N ALA A 54 -4.45 17.53 7.32
CA ALA A 54 -4.05 16.27 6.71
C ALA A 54 -3.37 15.31 7.71
N LEU A 55 -2.51 15.81 8.60
CA LEU A 55 -1.74 14.96 9.51
C LEU A 55 -2.63 14.21 10.52
N PRO A 56 -3.60 14.87 11.22
CA PRO A 56 -4.54 14.17 12.09
C PRO A 56 -5.35 13.08 11.39
N GLU A 57 -5.80 13.31 10.15
CA GLU A 57 -6.53 12.31 9.35
C GLU A 57 -5.67 11.07 9.07
N VAL A 58 -4.40 11.26 8.70
CA VAL A 58 -3.46 10.14 8.48
C VAL A 58 -3.21 9.36 9.78
N VAL A 59 -3.09 10.06 10.92
CA VAL A 59 -2.94 9.41 12.22
C VAL A 59 -4.20 8.62 12.59
N ALA A 60 -5.39 9.19 12.39
CA ALA A 60 -6.66 8.53 12.62
C ALA A 60 -6.81 7.28 11.75
N TYR A 61 -6.42 7.35 10.47
CA TYR A 61 -6.36 6.19 9.58
C TYR A 61 -5.47 5.09 10.15
N ALA A 62 -4.25 5.42 10.54
CA ALA A 62 -3.29 4.45 11.04
C ALA A 62 -3.76 3.74 12.32
N GLN A 63 -4.47 4.47 13.19
CA GLN A 63 -5.06 3.93 14.41
C GLN A 63 -6.29 3.06 14.15
N GLY A 64 -7.15 3.46 13.21
CA GLY A 64 -8.36 2.70 12.84
C GLY A 64 -8.08 1.47 11.98
N HIS A 65 -6.98 1.50 11.21
CA HIS A 65 -6.68 0.51 10.18
C HIS A 65 -5.25 -0.08 10.29
N PRO A 66 -4.81 -0.55 11.47
CA PRO A 66 -3.43 -0.98 11.69
C PRO A 66 -3.03 -2.15 10.78
N ALA A 67 -3.97 -3.02 10.41
CA ALA A 67 -3.72 -4.14 9.49
C ALA A 67 -3.23 -3.67 8.12
N TYR A 68 -3.78 -2.59 7.58
CA TYR A 68 -3.38 -2.05 6.27
C TYR A 68 -2.05 -1.30 6.34
N VAL A 69 -1.76 -0.64 7.47
CA VAL A 69 -0.43 -0.07 7.74
C VAL A 69 0.62 -1.19 7.78
N LEU A 70 0.35 -2.26 8.52
CA LEU A 70 1.24 -3.43 8.59
C LEU A 70 1.39 -4.12 7.23
N ALA A 71 0.32 -4.24 6.46
CA ALA A 71 0.37 -4.77 5.10
C ALA A 71 1.26 -3.91 4.20
N PHE A 72 1.16 -2.58 4.26
CA PHE A 72 2.05 -1.70 3.51
C PHE A 72 3.52 -1.87 3.92
N VAL A 73 3.81 -1.88 5.23
CA VAL A 73 5.18 -2.04 5.74
C VAL A 73 5.76 -3.41 5.40
N ALA A 74 5.01 -4.49 5.62
CA ALA A 74 5.41 -5.84 5.25
C ALA A 74 5.61 -5.95 3.74
N GLY A 75 4.72 -5.33 2.95
CA GLY A 75 4.83 -5.22 1.51
C GLY A 75 6.14 -4.59 1.06
N ALA A 76 6.46 -3.43 1.62
CA ALA A 76 7.70 -2.70 1.35
C ALA A 76 8.95 -3.51 1.74
N VAL A 77 8.94 -4.16 2.91
CA VAL A 77 10.04 -5.03 3.37
C VAL A 77 10.27 -6.19 2.41
N LEU A 78 9.21 -6.88 2.00
CA LEU A 78 9.30 -8.02 1.08
C LEU A 78 9.76 -7.60 -0.33
N LEU A 79 9.44 -6.38 -0.75
CA LEU A 79 9.91 -5.81 -2.02
C LEU A 79 11.43 -5.57 -2.05
N VAL A 80 12.00 -5.07 -0.95
CA VAL A 80 13.44 -4.76 -0.87
C VAL A 80 14.29 -5.91 -0.36
N ARG A 81 13.66 -6.99 0.12
CA ARG A 81 14.35 -8.19 0.57
C ARG A 81 15.18 -8.76 -0.59
N GLN A 82 16.50 -8.82 -0.39
CA GLN A 82 17.39 -9.51 -1.31
C GLN A 82 17.14 -11.03 -1.22
N PRO A 83 17.13 -11.74 -2.36
CA PRO A 83 16.96 -13.19 -2.39
C PRO A 83 18.10 -13.92 -1.66
#